data_AF-A0A2U3QKB6-F1
#
_entry.id   AF-A0A2U3QKB6-F1
#
_cell.length_a   1.000
_cell.length_b   1.000
_cell.length_c   1.000
_cell.angle_alpha   90.00
_cell.angle_beta   90.00
_cell.angle_gamma   90.00
#
_symmetry.space_group_name_H-M   'P 1'
#
loop_
_entity.id
_entity.type
_entity.pdbx_description
1 polymer ?
#
loop_
_entity_poly.entity_id
_entity_poly.type
_entity_poly.pdbx_seq_one_letter_code
_entity_poly.pdbx_strand_id
1 'polypeptide(L)'
;MQPKEEKVGWADSAKKANHLLFSELDVLMRALDRFLNIDNLAYSTEDLTSRDFYEELVTVHDTILRVLGILEIAIPENRRNAYWLLKFAETKLFSAEGRDDFREDIYRQDTSEKSLYSLYDSFINFKGVISDLIRAGTISYMSFLNIGRMIGKEIRENVYFNPFARSLNPEFDAIANPKISGIVKSIEPNEIRKYLSVVFIYLFRFLRFMRFIDIEGQRPGSLNVSLSILILLKAEITAFQGYAAKAVGNMIDQELGGCLKSISYQFSMENRRVYLQELRDIQRKKAYLGFRGKIENCHGILKNLTEQTVVQLAQHFRPEISGEEIFSSFVD
;
A
#
# COMPACT_ATOMS: atom_id res chain seq x y z
N MET A 1 -40.97 19.27 -1.95
CA MET A 1 -39.57 19.05 -2.33
C MET A 1 -39.20 17.64 -1.91
N GLN A 2 -39.21 16.69 -2.85
CA GLN A 2 -38.62 15.37 -2.61
C GLN A 2 -37.09 15.55 -2.59
N PRO A 3 -36.36 14.90 -1.67
CA PRO A 3 -34.91 14.92 -1.71
C PRO A 3 -34.47 14.29 -3.03
N LYS A 4 -33.63 15.00 -3.80
CA LYS A 4 -32.90 14.41 -4.92
C LYS A 4 -32.11 13.22 -4.34
N GLU A 5 -32.53 12.01 -4.64
CA GLU A 5 -31.64 10.85 -4.52
C GLU A 5 -30.39 11.20 -5.32
N GLU A 6 -29.26 11.43 -4.64
CA GLU A 6 -27.97 11.49 -5.28
C GLU A 6 -27.82 10.17 -6.05
N LYS A 7 -27.88 10.25 -7.38
CA LYS A 7 -27.53 9.13 -8.24
C LYS A 7 -26.10 8.74 -7.88
N VAL A 8 -25.96 7.70 -7.07
CA VAL A 8 -24.66 7.12 -6.72
C VAL A 8 -23.91 6.90 -8.03
N GLY A 9 -22.76 7.55 -8.17
CA GLY A 9 -21.93 7.47 -9.35
C GLY A 9 -21.55 6.02 -9.65
N TRP A 10 -21.35 5.68 -10.93
CA TRP A 10 -21.00 4.29 -11.27
C TRP A 10 -19.66 3.89 -10.65
N ALA A 11 -18.76 4.87 -10.44
CA ALA A 11 -17.48 4.65 -9.77
C ALA A 11 -17.67 4.23 -8.31
N ASP A 12 -18.62 4.83 -7.59
CA ASP A 12 -18.92 4.46 -6.20
C ASP A 12 -19.59 3.08 -6.11
N SER A 13 -20.46 2.75 -7.07
CA SER A 13 -21.02 1.40 -7.21
C SER A 13 -19.94 0.36 -7.52
N ALA A 14 -19.01 0.68 -8.43
CA ALA A 14 -17.88 -0.19 -8.76
C ALA A 14 -16.95 -0.37 -7.55
N LYS A 15 -16.74 0.68 -6.76
CA LYS A 15 -15.97 0.64 -5.51
C LYS A 15 -16.58 -0.29 -4.47
N LYS A 16 -17.91 -0.24 -4.30
CA LYS A 16 -18.63 -1.16 -3.40
C LYS A 16 -18.57 -2.60 -3.91
N ALA A 17 -18.80 -2.83 -5.20
CA ALA A 17 -18.80 -4.16 -5.81
C ALA A 17 -17.40 -4.81 -5.78
N ASN A 18 -16.36 -4.00 -6.00
CA ASN A 18 -14.97 -4.46 -6.10
C ASN A 18 -14.12 -3.98 -4.91
N HIS A 19 -14.68 -3.98 -3.70
CA HIS A 19 -14.04 -3.44 -2.50
C HIS A 19 -12.60 -3.97 -2.29
N LEU A 20 -12.38 -5.26 -2.58
CA LEU A 20 -11.04 -5.86 -2.49
C LEU A 20 -10.03 -5.26 -3.47
N LEU A 21 -10.45 -5.00 -4.72
CA LEU A 21 -9.58 -4.40 -5.73
C LEU A 21 -9.23 -2.95 -5.39
N PHE A 22 -10.17 -2.19 -4.84
CA PHE A 22 -9.90 -0.83 -4.37
C PHE A 22 -9.03 -0.80 -3.12
N SER A 23 -9.17 -1.80 -2.25
CA SER A 23 -8.27 -2.01 -1.12
C SER A 23 -6.86 -2.30 -1.61
N GLU A 24 -6.70 -3.18 -2.61
CA GLU A 24 -5.40 -3.44 -3.25
C GLU A 24 -4.83 -2.19 -3.91
N LEU A 25 -5.65 -1.42 -4.64
CA LEU A 25 -5.26 -0.17 -5.27
C LEU A 25 -4.68 0.84 -4.25
N ASP A 26 -5.31 1.00 -3.08
CA ASP A 26 -4.78 1.81 -1.97
C ASP A 26 -3.38 1.31 -1.54
N VAL A 27 -3.21 0.00 -1.37
CA VAL A 27 -1.91 -0.60 -1.00
C VAL A 27 -0.85 -0.34 -2.07
N LEU A 28 -1.16 -0.57 -3.34
CA LEU A 28 -0.20 -0.43 -4.44
C LEU A 28 0.23 1.02 -4.66
N MET A 29 -0.69 1.98 -4.54
CA MET A 29 -0.34 3.40 -4.62
C MET A 29 0.57 3.83 -3.46
N ARG A 30 0.30 3.33 -2.23
CA ARG A 30 1.23 3.54 -1.11
C ARG A 30 2.58 2.88 -1.37
N ALA A 31 2.57 1.67 -1.89
CA ALA A 31 3.77 0.90 -2.19
C ALA A 31 4.66 1.62 -3.21
N LEU A 32 4.09 2.16 -4.29
CA LEU A 32 4.82 2.96 -5.27
C LEU A 32 5.51 4.17 -4.64
N ASP A 33 4.78 4.99 -3.89
CA ASP A 33 5.34 6.17 -3.20
C ASP A 33 6.46 5.79 -2.22
N ARG A 34 6.27 4.72 -1.43
CA ARG A 34 7.29 4.27 -0.47
C ARG A 34 8.48 3.61 -1.12
N PHE A 35 8.28 2.88 -2.20
CA PHE A 35 9.35 2.21 -2.93
C PHE A 35 10.26 3.19 -3.67
N LEU A 36 9.68 4.27 -4.21
CA LEU A 36 10.44 5.33 -4.88
C LEU A 36 11.22 6.22 -3.89
N ASN A 37 11.03 6.04 -2.58
CA ASN A 37 11.89 6.63 -1.55
C ASN A 37 13.06 5.69 -1.24
N ILE A 38 14.26 6.15 -1.55
CA ILE A 38 15.50 5.39 -1.46
C ILE A 38 15.84 4.97 -0.03
N ASP A 39 15.42 5.73 0.98
CA ASP A 39 15.65 5.38 2.39
C ASP A 39 14.90 4.08 2.79
N ASN A 40 13.83 3.76 2.07
CA ASN A 40 13.06 2.55 2.32
C ASN A 40 13.68 1.33 1.63
N LEU A 41 14.52 1.51 0.61
CA LEU A 41 15.11 0.41 -0.13
C LEU A 41 16.14 -0.35 0.72
N ALA A 42 16.32 -1.64 0.42
CA ALA A 42 17.11 -2.58 1.21
C ALA A 42 18.56 -2.66 0.70
N TYR A 43 19.30 -1.56 0.76
CA TYR A 43 20.66 -1.46 0.20
C TYR A 43 21.77 -1.43 1.25
N SER A 44 22.96 -1.87 0.84
CA SER A 44 24.21 -1.41 1.45
C SER A 44 24.44 0.06 1.12
N THR A 45 24.81 0.88 2.09
CA THR A 45 25.04 2.33 1.99
C THR A 45 26.18 2.77 1.07
N GLU A 46 26.93 1.82 0.54
CA GLU A 46 28.08 2.08 -0.32
C GLU A 46 27.59 2.21 -1.77
N ASP A 47 27.63 3.45 -2.27
CA ASP A 47 27.56 3.83 -3.69
C ASP A 47 26.18 4.03 -4.35
N LEU A 48 25.32 4.86 -3.73
CA LEU A 48 24.01 5.22 -4.31
C LEU A 48 24.09 6.07 -5.59
N THR A 49 25.14 6.86 -5.77
CA THR A 49 25.25 7.81 -6.90
C THR A 49 25.74 7.19 -8.19
N SER A 50 26.56 6.13 -8.12
CA SER A 50 27.03 5.40 -9.31
C SER A 50 26.11 4.24 -9.72
N ARG A 51 25.16 3.89 -8.85
CA ARG A 51 24.26 2.75 -9.03
C ARG A 51 23.30 2.96 -10.20
N ASP A 52 23.11 1.89 -10.94
CA ASP A 52 22.04 1.74 -11.92
C ASP A 52 20.74 1.29 -11.23
N PHE A 53 19.68 2.10 -11.36
CA PHE A 53 18.35 1.87 -10.79
C PHE A 53 17.41 1.13 -11.75
N TYR A 54 17.95 0.45 -12.77
CA TYR A 54 17.16 -0.27 -13.76
C TYR A 54 16.20 -1.29 -13.14
N GLU A 55 16.68 -2.14 -12.23
CA GLU A 55 15.88 -3.25 -11.66
C GLU A 55 14.77 -2.73 -10.73
N GLU A 56 15.06 -1.62 -10.04
CA GLU A 56 14.09 -0.85 -9.27
C GLU A 56 13.01 -0.27 -10.17
N LEU A 57 13.40 0.30 -11.31
CA LEU A 57 12.44 0.85 -12.24
C LEU A 57 11.59 -0.23 -12.90
N VAL A 58 12.14 -1.43 -13.13
CA VAL A 58 11.36 -2.62 -13.56
C VAL A 58 10.33 -3.00 -12.49
N THR A 59 10.71 -2.95 -11.20
CA THR A 59 9.76 -3.22 -10.10
C THR A 59 8.63 -2.19 -10.05
N VAL A 60 8.95 -0.91 -10.25
CA VAL A 60 7.95 0.17 -10.37
C VAL A 60 7.04 -0.06 -11.58
N HIS A 61 7.60 -0.43 -12.72
CA HIS A 61 6.86 -0.73 -13.94
C HIS A 61 5.84 -1.87 -13.73
N ASP A 62 6.25 -2.98 -13.13
CA ASP A 62 5.35 -4.12 -12.88
C ASP A 62 4.24 -3.76 -11.89
N THR A 63 4.54 -2.91 -10.91
CA THR A 63 3.54 -2.38 -9.98
C THR A 63 2.55 -1.45 -10.67
N ILE A 64 3.00 -0.60 -11.61
CA ILE A 64 2.12 0.22 -12.46
C ILE A 64 1.22 -0.66 -13.33
N LEU A 65 1.75 -1.74 -13.90
CA LEU A 65 0.93 -2.68 -14.67
C LEU A 65 -0.16 -3.33 -13.82
N ARG A 66 0.14 -3.67 -12.55
CA ARG A 66 -0.88 -4.19 -11.64
C ARG A 66 -1.95 -3.16 -11.31
N VAL A 67 -1.56 -1.91 -11.05
CA VAL A 67 -2.51 -0.79 -10.86
C VAL A 67 -3.43 -0.63 -12.07
N LEU A 68 -2.86 -0.61 -13.28
CA LEU A 68 -3.64 -0.54 -14.52
C LEU A 68 -4.61 -1.73 -14.67
N GLY A 69 -4.17 -2.94 -14.36
CA GLY A 69 -5.03 -4.12 -14.39
C GLY A 69 -6.23 -4.01 -13.43
N ILE A 70 -6.05 -3.40 -12.26
CA ILE A 70 -7.15 -3.11 -11.33
C ILE A 70 -8.08 -2.05 -11.92
N LEU A 71 -7.54 -0.94 -12.43
CA LEU A 71 -8.33 0.15 -13.01
C LEU A 71 -9.14 -0.32 -14.23
N GLU A 72 -8.59 -1.22 -15.05
CA GLU A 72 -9.27 -1.82 -16.20
C GLU A 72 -10.46 -2.71 -15.83
N ILE A 73 -10.44 -3.30 -14.64
CA ILE A 73 -11.58 -4.06 -14.09
C ILE A 73 -12.57 -3.11 -13.39
N ALA A 74 -12.05 -2.10 -12.67
CA ALA A 74 -12.87 -1.13 -11.95
C ALA A 74 -13.69 -0.22 -12.88
N ILE A 75 -13.12 0.15 -14.04
CA ILE A 75 -13.78 0.97 -15.06
C ILE A 75 -14.49 0.04 -16.05
N PRO A 76 -15.83 0.05 -16.14
CA PRO A 76 -16.57 -0.77 -17.08
C PRO A 76 -16.09 -0.58 -18.52
N GLU A 77 -16.03 -1.66 -19.30
CA GLU A 77 -15.47 -1.64 -20.66
C GLU A 77 -16.12 -0.59 -21.56
N ASN A 78 -17.45 -0.47 -21.53
CA ASN A 78 -18.18 0.54 -22.31
C ASN A 78 -17.77 1.97 -21.94
N ARG A 79 -17.52 2.25 -20.65
CA ARG A 79 -17.07 3.54 -20.12
C ARG A 79 -15.62 3.81 -20.50
N ARG A 80 -14.77 2.79 -20.47
CA ARG A 80 -13.37 2.87 -20.90
C ARG A 80 -13.27 3.15 -22.40
N ASN A 81 -14.04 2.45 -23.23
CA ASN A 81 -14.05 2.64 -24.68
C ASN A 81 -14.57 4.03 -25.06
N ALA A 82 -15.62 4.50 -24.39
CA ALA A 82 -16.11 5.87 -24.57
C ALA A 82 -15.05 6.92 -24.18
N TYR A 83 -14.35 6.71 -23.07
CA TYR A 83 -13.27 7.60 -22.64
C TYR A 83 -12.11 7.62 -23.64
N TRP A 84 -11.68 6.47 -24.16
CA TRP A 84 -10.63 6.41 -25.19
C TRP A 84 -11.03 7.09 -26.50
N LEU A 85 -12.30 6.97 -26.90
CA LEU A 85 -12.82 7.69 -28.07
C LEU A 85 -12.75 9.21 -27.84
N LEU A 86 -13.12 9.69 -26.65
CA LEU A 86 -13.02 11.09 -26.28
C LEU A 86 -11.57 11.57 -26.28
N LYS A 87 -10.62 10.80 -25.73
CA LYS A 87 -9.18 11.11 -25.76
C LYS A 87 -8.64 11.16 -27.19
N PHE A 88 -9.05 10.23 -28.04
CA PHE A 88 -8.68 10.26 -29.45
C PHE A 88 -9.21 11.52 -30.15
N ALA A 89 -10.47 11.88 -29.90
CA ALA A 89 -11.07 13.11 -30.42
C ALA A 89 -10.37 14.37 -29.87
N GLU A 90 -10.01 14.39 -28.59
CA GLU A 90 -9.23 15.47 -27.95
C GLU A 90 -7.91 15.68 -28.68
N THR A 91 -7.17 14.62 -28.98
CA THR A 91 -5.86 14.72 -29.62
C THR A 91 -5.95 15.06 -31.12
N LYS A 92 -6.99 14.59 -31.83
CA LYS A 92 -7.06 14.67 -33.31
C LYS A 92 -8.03 15.71 -33.85
N LEU A 93 -9.08 16.05 -33.12
CA LEU A 93 -10.23 16.82 -33.61
C LEU A 93 -10.42 18.14 -32.88
N PHE A 94 -10.01 18.24 -31.61
CA PHE A 94 -10.27 19.44 -30.82
C PHE A 94 -9.31 20.59 -31.16
N SER A 95 -9.81 21.83 -31.06
CA SER A 95 -8.98 23.04 -31.08
C SER A 95 -8.06 23.08 -29.86
N ALA A 96 -7.13 24.05 -29.80
CA ALA A 96 -6.29 24.23 -28.61
C ALA A 96 -7.16 24.55 -27.36
N GLU A 97 -8.08 25.51 -27.47
CA GLU A 97 -9.01 25.89 -26.41
C GLU A 97 -9.88 24.72 -25.96
N GLY A 98 -10.45 23.94 -26.90
CA GLY A 98 -11.27 22.78 -26.57
C GLY A 98 -10.49 21.65 -25.88
N ARG A 99 -9.18 21.53 -26.15
CA ARG A 99 -8.31 20.58 -25.43
C ARG A 99 -8.08 21.03 -23.99
N ASP A 100 -7.85 22.31 -23.78
CA ASP A 100 -7.64 22.88 -22.44
C ASP A 100 -8.90 22.73 -21.59
N ASP A 101 -10.07 23.09 -22.13
CA ASP A 101 -11.37 22.93 -21.44
C ASP A 101 -11.64 21.48 -21.05
N PHE A 102 -11.39 20.52 -21.96
CA PHE A 102 -11.58 19.09 -21.68
C PHE A 102 -10.64 18.58 -20.59
N ARG A 103 -9.37 18.99 -20.62
CA ARG A 103 -8.39 18.61 -19.59
C ARG A 103 -8.73 19.20 -18.24
N GLU A 104 -9.09 20.48 -18.21
CA GLU A 104 -9.56 21.12 -16.98
C GLU A 104 -10.78 20.43 -16.39
N ASP A 105 -11.75 20.02 -17.21
CA ASP A 105 -12.94 19.32 -16.72
C ASP A 105 -12.62 17.99 -16.01
N ILE A 106 -11.66 17.22 -16.54
CA ILE A 106 -11.19 15.98 -15.92
C ILE A 106 -10.35 16.28 -14.67
N TYR A 107 -9.44 17.25 -14.74
CA TYR A 107 -8.52 17.58 -13.64
C TYR A 107 -9.23 18.25 -12.46
N ARG A 108 -10.40 18.85 -12.66
CA ARG A 108 -11.26 19.34 -11.58
C ARG A 108 -11.66 18.24 -10.60
N GLN A 109 -11.78 16.99 -11.06
CA GLN A 109 -12.07 15.84 -10.22
C GLN A 109 -13.26 16.07 -9.26
N ASP A 110 -14.32 16.72 -9.76
CA ASP A 110 -15.55 17.01 -9.02
C ASP A 110 -16.42 15.77 -8.79
N THR A 111 -16.09 14.65 -9.44
CA THR A 111 -16.73 13.34 -9.21
C THR A 111 -15.70 12.22 -9.10
N SER A 112 -16.09 11.11 -8.44
CA SER A 112 -15.21 9.94 -8.30
C SER A 112 -14.88 9.28 -9.65
N GLU A 113 -15.77 9.39 -10.65
CA GLU A 113 -15.48 8.95 -12.02
C GLU A 113 -14.32 9.72 -12.64
N LYS A 114 -14.34 11.05 -12.54
CA LYS A 114 -13.28 11.90 -13.10
C LYS A 114 -11.95 11.65 -12.41
N SER A 115 -11.95 11.43 -11.09
CA SER A 115 -10.75 10.98 -10.37
C SER A 115 -10.24 9.62 -10.86
N LEU A 116 -11.11 8.64 -11.16
CA LEU A 116 -10.69 7.37 -11.74
C LEU A 116 -10.09 7.53 -13.13
N TYR A 117 -10.71 8.36 -13.98
CA TYR A 117 -10.19 8.63 -15.32
C TYR A 117 -8.86 9.37 -15.29
N SER A 118 -8.72 10.37 -14.42
CA SER A 118 -7.47 11.09 -14.21
C SER A 118 -6.37 10.11 -13.76
N LEU A 119 -6.67 9.25 -12.77
CA LEU A 119 -5.71 8.25 -12.29
C LEU A 119 -5.32 7.27 -13.40
N TYR A 120 -6.30 6.75 -14.15
CA TYR A 120 -6.06 5.83 -15.26
C TYR A 120 -5.17 6.46 -16.34
N ASP A 121 -5.43 7.72 -16.72
CA ASP A 121 -4.61 8.47 -17.68
C ASP A 121 -3.17 8.64 -17.19
N SER A 122 -2.98 9.08 -15.93
CA SER A 122 -1.65 9.25 -15.35
C SER A 122 -0.86 7.93 -15.34
N PHE A 123 -1.49 6.81 -14.96
CA PHE A 123 -0.81 5.50 -14.94
C PHE A 123 -0.53 4.94 -16.34
N ILE A 124 -1.35 5.21 -17.35
CA ILE A 124 -1.03 4.87 -18.75
C ILE A 124 0.19 5.66 -19.23
N ASN A 125 0.24 6.96 -18.93
CA ASN A 125 1.37 7.82 -19.28
C ASN A 125 2.66 7.35 -18.58
N PHE A 126 2.58 7.03 -17.28
CA PHE A 126 3.72 6.48 -16.55
C PHE A 126 4.21 5.15 -17.11
N LYS A 127 3.30 4.24 -17.46
CA LYS A 127 3.66 2.99 -18.14
C LYS A 127 4.47 3.27 -19.41
N GLY A 128 4.01 4.20 -20.25
CA GLY A 128 4.69 4.57 -21.49
C GLY A 128 6.10 5.11 -21.24
N VAL A 129 6.21 6.16 -20.42
CA VAL A 129 7.50 6.80 -20.11
C VAL A 129 8.48 5.82 -19.49
N ILE A 130 8.04 5.02 -18.52
CA ILE A 130 8.90 4.06 -17.83
C ILE A 130 9.32 2.92 -18.76
N SER A 131 8.43 2.42 -19.62
CA SER A 131 8.79 1.40 -20.61
C SER A 131 9.91 1.87 -21.54
N ASP A 132 9.86 3.13 -21.98
CA ASP A 132 10.88 3.70 -22.85
C ASP A 132 12.20 3.96 -22.11
N LEU A 133 12.15 4.39 -20.84
CA LEU A 133 13.33 4.53 -19.99
C LEU A 133 14.02 3.20 -19.72
N ILE A 134 13.25 2.15 -19.41
CA ILE A 134 13.78 0.79 -19.26
C ILE A 134 14.43 0.35 -20.57
N ARG A 135 13.82 0.63 -21.73
CA ARG A 135 14.43 0.29 -23.04
C ARG A 135 15.76 1.02 -23.28
N ALA A 136 15.95 2.21 -22.72
CA ALA A 136 17.22 2.96 -22.80
C ALA A 136 18.36 2.33 -21.99
N GLY A 137 18.05 1.47 -21.01
CA GLY A 137 18.97 0.51 -20.42
C GLY A 137 19.59 0.89 -19.08
N THR A 138 20.06 2.13 -18.88
CA THR A 138 20.66 2.55 -17.59
C THR A 138 19.87 3.70 -16.97
N ILE A 139 19.55 3.57 -15.68
CA ILE A 139 18.74 4.53 -14.94
C ILE A 139 19.59 5.18 -13.86
N SER A 140 19.83 6.49 -14.01
CA SER A 140 20.52 7.27 -13.00
C SER A 140 19.68 7.44 -11.72
N TYR A 141 20.35 7.67 -10.60
CA TYR A 141 19.74 8.08 -9.33
C TYR A 141 18.74 9.23 -9.49
N MET A 142 19.12 10.27 -10.23
CA MET A 142 18.26 11.45 -10.44
C MET A 142 17.02 11.13 -11.27
N SER A 143 17.15 10.28 -12.29
CA SER A 143 16.01 9.82 -13.09
C SER A 143 15.02 9.06 -12.21
N PHE A 144 15.51 8.13 -11.39
CA PHE A 144 14.68 7.36 -10.46
C PHE A 144 13.94 8.26 -9.47
N LEU A 145 14.63 9.22 -8.84
CA LEU A 145 14.01 10.18 -7.92
C LEU A 145 12.94 11.06 -8.59
N ASN A 146 13.21 11.55 -9.80
CA ASN A 146 12.28 12.43 -10.51
C ASN A 146 11.00 11.67 -10.90
N ILE A 147 11.12 10.42 -11.36
CA ILE A 147 9.98 9.54 -11.59
C ILE A 147 9.20 9.34 -10.28
N GLY A 148 9.91 9.11 -9.18
CA GLY A 148 9.35 9.06 -7.83
C GLY A 148 8.47 10.25 -7.49
N ARG A 149 9.01 11.46 -7.69
CA ARG A 149 8.30 12.71 -7.41
C ARG A 149 7.08 12.90 -8.31
N MET A 150 7.17 12.53 -9.60
CA MET A 150 6.05 12.63 -10.53
C MET A 150 4.91 11.70 -10.15
N ILE A 151 5.20 10.41 -9.91
CA ILE A 151 4.20 9.42 -9.49
C ILE A 151 3.59 9.83 -8.14
N GLY A 152 4.43 10.20 -7.17
CA GLY A 152 3.98 10.62 -5.84
C GLY A 152 3.08 11.85 -5.90
N LYS A 153 3.35 12.80 -6.79
CA LYS A 153 2.51 13.99 -7.01
C LYS A 153 1.13 13.60 -7.54
N GLU A 154 1.06 12.82 -8.62
CA GLU A 154 -0.21 12.39 -9.23
C GLU A 154 -1.08 11.58 -8.26
N ILE A 155 -0.47 10.70 -7.45
CA ILE A 155 -1.19 9.94 -6.42
C ILE A 155 -1.81 10.88 -5.36
N ARG A 156 -1.07 11.91 -4.94
CA ARG A 156 -1.50 12.84 -3.88
C ARG A 156 -2.50 13.88 -4.36
N GLU A 157 -2.46 14.26 -5.63
CA GLU A 157 -3.39 15.20 -6.26
C GLU A 157 -4.72 14.54 -6.67
N ASN A 158 -4.83 13.22 -6.57
CA ASN A 158 -6.10 12.54 -6.80
C ASN A 158 -7.09 12.79 -5.65
N VAL A 159 -8.23 13.43 -5.92
CA VAL A 159 -9.14 13.90 -4.86
C VAL A 159 -9.81 12.75 -4.12
N TYR A 160 -10.25 11.70 -4.84
CA TYR A 160 -11.08 10.64 -4.26
C TYR A 160 -10.32 9.38 -3.83
N PHE A 161 -9.19 9.08 -4.48
CA PHE A 161 -8.43 7.84 -4.26
C PHE A 161 -7.04 8.07 -3.68
N ASN A 162 -6.69 9.28 -3.27
CA ASN A 162 -5.42 9.55 -2.60
C ASN A 162 -5.32 8.77 -1.26
N PRO A 163 -4.42 7.78 -1.16
CA PRO A 163 -4.28 6.98 0.05
C PRO A 163 -3.67 7.79 1.21
N PHE A 164 -3.01 8.91 0.94
CA PHE A 164 -2.36 9.77 1.92
C PHE A 164 -3.25 10.89 2.46
N ALA A 165 -4.50 11.01 1.99
CA ALA A 165 -5.43 12.01 2.49
C ALA A 165 -5.71 11.85 4.00
N ARG A 166 -5.60 10.62 4.51
CA ARG A 166 -5.67 10.29 5.94
C ARG A 166 -4.55 9.31 6.30
N SER A 167 -4.00 9.44 7.51
CA SER A 167 -3.00 8.48 8.01
C SER A 167 -3.57 7.07 8.09
N LEU A 168 -4.80 6.94 8.59
CA LEU A 168 -5.61 5.74 8.63
C LEU A 168 -6.87 5.97 7.77
N ASN A 169 -7.09 5.10 6.80
CA ASN A 169 -8.25 5.12 5.93
C ASN A 169 -9.37 4.27 6.55
N PRO A 170 -10.42 4.85 7.15
CA PRO A 170 -11.45 4.09 7.87
C PRO A 170 -12.23 3.11 7.00
N GLU A 171 -12.19 3.28 5.68
CA GLU A 171 -12.83 2.37 4.73
C GLU A 171 -12.14 1.01 4.66
N PHE A 172 -10.80 0.99 4.79
CA PHE A 172 -10.00 -0.22 4.65
C PHE A 172 -9.26 -0.61 5.94
N ASP A 173 -8.92 0.36 6.79
CA ASP A 173 -8.19 0.20 8.05
C ASP A 173 -9.18 0.01 9.21
N ALA A 174 -9.80 -1.16 9.24
CA ALA A 174 -10.75 -1.54 10.27
C ALA A 174 -10.40 -2.89 10.89
N ILE A 175 -10.77 -3.07 12.16
CA ILE A 175 -10.67 -4.36 12.85
C ILE A 175 -11.79 -5.26 12.32
N ALA A 176 -11.45 -6.15 11.40
CA ALA A 176 -12.44 -7.04 10.78
C ALA A 176 -12.98 -8.11 11.75
N ASN A 177 -12.18 -8.53 12.73
CA ASN A 177 -12.55 -9.59 13.67
C ASN A 177 -13.46 -9.06 14.80
N PRO A 178 -14.71 -9.56 14.94
CA PRO A 178 -15.65 -9.09 15.97
C PRO A 178 -15.17 -9.32 17.40
N LYS A 179 -14.41 -10.40 17.66
CA LYS A 179 -13.88 -10.71 19.01
C LYS A 179 -12.86 -9.66 19.43
N ILE A 180 -11.93 -9.31 18.54
CA ILE A 180 -10.96 -8.24 18.80
C ILE A 180 -11.66 -6.89 18.93
N SER A 181 -12.65 -6.60 18.08
CA SER A 181 -13.44 -5.37 18.20
C SER A 181 -14.15 -5.28 19.56
N GLY A 182 -14.68 -6.41 20.05
CA GLY A 182 -15.28 -6.52 21.38
C GLY A 182 -14.27 -6.24 22.50
N ILE A 183 -13.08 -6.86 22.43
CA ILE A 183 -12.00 -6.62 23.40
C ILE A 183 -11.61 -5.15 23.43
N VAL A 184 -11.36 -4.53 22.27
CA VAL A 184 -10.96 -3.11 22.20
C VAL A 184 -12.01 -2.20 22.81
N LYS A 185 -13.30 -2.50 22.62
CA LYS A 185 -14.40 -1.72 23.19
C LYS A 185 -14.49 -1.85 24.72
N SER A 186 -14.12 -3.00 25.29
CA SER A 186 -14.17 -3.24 26.74
C SER A 186 -12.97 -2.68 27.51
N ILE A 187 -11.93 -2.18 26.84
CA ILE A 187 -10.76 -1.60 27.50
C ILE A 187 -11.17 -0.31 28.22
N GLU A 188 -10.87 -0.28 29.52
CA GLU A 188 -10.94 0.91 30.36
C GLU A 188 -9.58 1.11 31.06
N PRO A 189 -9.15 2.35 31.32
CA PRO A 189 -9.80 3.62 30.98
C PRO A 189 -9.72 3.99 29.49
N ASN A 190 -10.60 4.89 29.04
CA ASN A 190 -10.70 5.39 27.66
C ASN A 190 -9.36 5.87 27.05
N GLU A 191 -8.43 6.37 27.88
CA GLU A 191 -7.10 6.80 27.41
C GLU A 191 -6.27 5.62 26.88
N ILE A 192 -6.21 4.52 27.64
CA ILE A 192 -5.54 3.29 27.23
C ILE A 192 -6.22 2.70 25.98
N ARG A 193 -7.55 2.71 25.96
CA ARG A 193 -8.35 2.26 24.81
C ARG A 193 -7.97 3.00 23.53
N LYS A 194 -7.79 4.32 23.57
CA LYS A 194 -7.37 5.10 22.39
C LYS A 194 -6.02 4.63 21.85
N TYR A 195 -5.03 4.46 22.73
CA TYR A 195 -3.71 4.02 22.31
C TYR A 195 -3.74 2.63 21.67
N LEU A 196 -4.39 1.68 22.34
CA LEU A 196 -4.48 0.31 21.87
C LEU A 196 -5.35 0.12 20.64
N SER A 197 -6.42 0.92 20.48
CA SER A 197 -7.24 0.90 19.26
C SER A 197 -6.37 1.16 18.03
N VAL A 198 -5.48 2.15 18.11
CA VAL A 198 -4.58 2.48 17.00
C VAL A 198 -3.52 1.39 16.81
N VAL A 199 -2.99 0.79 17.89
CA VAL A 199 -2.08 -0.38 17.79
C VAL A 199 -2.76 -1.52 17.02
N PHE A 200 -3.97 -1.90 17.40
CA PHE A 200 -4.71 -2.94 16.68
C PHE A 200 -4.99 -2.54 15.23
N ILE A 201 -5.36 -1.28 14.96
CA ILE A 201 -5.55 -0.83 13.57
C ILE A 201 -4.26 -0.97 12.74
N TYR A 202 -3.08 -0.65 13.29
CA TYR A 202 -1.81 -0.88 12.61
C TYR A 202 -1.58 -2.37 12.31
N LEU A 203 -1.82 -3.25 13.28
CA LEU A 203 -1.63 -4.69 13.08
C LEU A 203 -2.57 -5.25 12.00
N PHE A 204 -3.86 -4.87 12.03
CA PHE A 204 -4.83 -5.27 11.00
C PHE A 204 -4.52 -4.66 9.63
N ARG A 205 -3.96 -3.44 9.59
CA ARG A 205 -3.44 -2.85 8.36
C ARG A 205 -2.27 -3.65 7.79
N PHE A 206 -1.34 -4.10 8.62
CA PHE A 206 -0.22 -4.95 8.15
C PHE A 206 -0.73 -6.26 7.56
N LEU A 207 -1.69 -6.92 8.23
CA LEU A 207 -2.35 -8.12 7.70
C LEU A 207 -3.04 -7.85 6.36
N ARG A 208 -3.71 -6.68 6.22
CA ARG A 208 -4.31 -6.27 4.94
C ARG A 208 -3.25 -6.11 3.85
N PHE A 209 -2.13 -5.45 4.13
CA PHE A 209 -1.07 -5.26 3.15
C PHE A 209 -0.47 -6.60 2.72
N MET A 210 -0.16 -7.48 3.68
CA MET A 210 0.39 -8.80 3.41
C MET A 210 -0.54 -9.70 2.61
N ARG A 211 -1.86 -9.54 2.73
CA ARG A 211 -2.84 -10.28 1.93
C ARG A 211 -2.65 -10.12 0.42
N PHE A 212 -2.06 -9.01 -0.04
CA PHE A 212 -1.80 -8.75 -1.46
C PHE A 212 -0.41 -9.18 -1.93
N ILE A 213 0.37 -9.82 -1.05
CA ILE A 213 1.65 -10.44 -1.42
C ILE A 213 1.36 -11.80 -2.04
N ASP A 214 1.73 -11.94 -3.32
CA ASP A 214 1.61 -13.19 -4.06
C ASP A 214 2.84 -14.08 -3.81
N ILE A 215 2.68 -15.07 -2.92
CA ILE A 215 3.71 -16.08 -2.58
C ILE A 215 3.67 -17.30 -3.49
N GLU A 216 2.54 -17.54 -4.16
CA GLU A 216 2.32 -18.67 -5.08
C GLU A 216 2.76 -18.32 -6.51
N GLY A 217 2.77 -17.03 -6.82
CA GLY A 217 3.19 -16.45 -8.07
C GLY A 217 4.57 -16.91 -8.53
N GLN A 218 4.60 -17.45 -9.74
CA GLN A 218 5.84 -17.81 -10.42
C GLN A 218 6.33 -16.72 -11.38
N ARG A 219 5.49 -15.71 -11.64
CA ARG A 219 5.80 -14.66 -12.62
C ARG A 219 6.70 -13.60 -11.97
N PRO A 220 7.81 -13.20 -12.61
CA PRO A 220 8.68 -12.15 -12.08
C PRO A 220 7.94 -10.86 -11.71
N GLY A 221 6.95 -10.48 -12.52
CA GLY A 221 6.14 -9.28 -12.26
C GLY A 221 5.33 -9.35 -10.97
N SER A 222 4.78 -10.50 -10.58
CA SER A 222 4.05 -10.59 -9.30
C SER A 222 5.00 -10.57 -8.11
N LEU A 223 6.20 -11.13 -8.23
CA LEU A 223 7.24 -11.03 -7.20
C LEU A 223 7.73 -9.58 -7.00
N ASN A 224 7.83 -8.80 -8.09
CA ASN A 224 8.17 -7.38 -8.04
C ASN A 224 7.08 -6.56 -7.33
N VAL A 225 5.80 -6.83 -7.61
CA VAL A 225 4.68 -6.23 -6.88
C VAL A 225 4.76 -6.58 -5.38
N SER A 226 4.97 -7.85 -5.06
CA SER A 226 5.17 -8.33 -3.69
C SER A 226 6.33 -7.64 -2.98
N LEU A 227 7.46 -7.42 -3.66
CA LEU A 227 8.59 -6.68 -3.14
C LEU A 227 8.21 -5.23 -2.80
N SER A 228 7.46 -4.55 -3.68
CA SER A 228 7.00 -3.18 -3.43
C SER A 228 6.13 -3.09 -2.18
N ILE A 229 5.25 -4.07 -1.96
CA ILE A 229 4.41 -4.16 -0.75
C ILE A 229 5.26 -4.46 0.50
N LEU A 230 6.30 -5.28 0.40
CA LEU A 230 7.24 -5.48 1.51
C LEU A 230 7.98 -4.18 1.84
N ILE A 231 8.40 -3.38 0.86
CA ILE A 231 9.04 -2.09 1.13
C ILE A 231 8.05 -1.10 1.77
N LEU A 232 6.77 -1.13 1.40
CA LEU A 232 5.71 -0.39 2.11
C LEU A 232 5.64 -0.79 3.60
N LEU A 233 5.64 -2.10 3.87
CA LEU A 233 5.58 -2.61 5.24
C LEU A 233 6.76 -2.12 6.09
N LYS A 234 7.97 -2.00 5.54
CA LYS A 234 9.14 -1.43 6.25
C LYS A 234 8.83 -0.03 6.79
N ALA A 235 8.29 0.83 5.92
CA ALA A 235 7.97 2.22 6.26
C ALA A 235 6.85 2.29 7.31
N GLU A 236 5.84 1.43 7.18
CA GLU A 236 4.68 1.41 8.07
C GLU A 236 5.00 0.78 9.45
N ILE A 237 5.88 -0.23 9.51
CA ILE A 237 6.43 -0.77 10.76
C ILE A 237 7.25 0.29 11.48
N THR A 238 8.06 1.07 10.75
CA THR A 238 8.82 2.18 11.35
C THR A 238 7.89 3.25 11.94
N ALA A 239 6.80 3.59 11.24
CA ALA A 239 5.78 4.49 11.76
C ALA A 239 5.07 3.93 12.99
N PHE A 240 4.73 2.64 12.98
CA PHE A 240 4.15 1.93 14.11
C PHE A 240 5.07 1.94 15.33
N GLN A 241 6.37 1.70 15.17
CA GLN A 241 7.34 1.77 16.27
C GLN A 241 7.40 3.17 16.88
N GLY A 242 7.40 4.21 16.05
CA GLY A 242 7.33 5.60 16.51
C GLY A 242 6.04 5.89 17.28
N TYR A 243 4.91 5.32 16.85
CA TYR A 243 3.65 5.42 17.57
C TYR A 243 3.66 4.63 18.90
N ALA A 244 4.12 3.38 18.88
CA ALA A 244 4.20 2.51 20.05
C ALA A 244 5.10 3.11 21.14
N ALA A 245 6.25 3.68 20.78
CA ALA A 245 7.12 4.38 21.73
C ALA A 245 6.41 5.57 22.40
N LYS A 246 5.64 6.36 21.64
CA LYS A 246 4.82 7.46 22.18
C LYS A 246 3.68 6.94 23.06
N ALA A 247 3.05 5.84 22.69
CA ALA A 247 1.99 5.22 23.47
C ALA A 247 2.52 4.75 24.83
N VAL A 248 3.64 4.02 24.85
CA VAL A 248 4.30 3.56 26.08
C VAL A 248 4.64 4.73 27.01
N GLY A 249 5.16 5.84 26.49
CA GLY A 249 5.49 7.02 27.31
C GLY A 249 4.29 7.71 27.97
N ASN A 250 3.08 7.48 27.47
CA ASN A 250 1.84 8.07 28.00
C ASN A 250 0.95 7.05 28.73
N MET A 251 1.34 5.78 28.77
CA MET A 251 0.57 4.74 29.45
C MET A 251 0.81 4.78 30.96
N ILE A 252 -0.28 4.80 31.72
CA ILE A 252 -0.27 4.70 33.18
C ILE A 252 0.00 3.25 33.61
N ASP A 253 -0.51 2.29 32.85
CA ASP A 253 -0.32 0.86 33.10
C ASP A 253 1.10 0.42 32.71
N GLN A 254 1.89 0.05 33.72
CA GLN A 254 3.28 -0.37 33.55
C GLN A 254 3.40 -1.76 32.92
N GLU A 255 2.44 -2.66 33.16
CA GLU A 255 2.47 -4.02 32.61
C GLU A 255 2.19 -3.97 31.11
N LEU A 256 1.12 -3.26 30.73
CA LEU A 256 0.77 -3.03 29.33
C LEU A 256 1.85 -2.22 28.59
N GLY A 257 2.41 -1.20 29.26
CA GLY A 257 3.55 -0.45 28.74
C GLY A 257 4.77 -1.34 28.49
N GLY A 258 5.04 -2.29 29.40
CA GLY A 258 6.07 -3.31 29.24
C GLY A 258 5.80 -4.25 28.06
N CYS A 259 4.55 -4.71 27.91
CA CYS A 259 4.10 -5.53 26.79
C CYS A 259 4.32 -4.82 25.44
N LEU A 260 3.84 -3.57 25.30
CA LEU A 260 4.02 -2.79 24.08
C LEU A 260 5.49 -2.47 23.77
N LYS A 261 6.32 -2.25 24.80
CA LYS A 261 7.76 -2.06 24.61
C LYS A 261 8.42 -3.32 24.09
N SER A 262 8.03 -4.49 24.61
CA SER A 262 8.49 -5.80 24.12
C SER A 262 8.09 -6.01 22.66
N ILE A 263 6.82 -5.77 22.32
CA ILE A 263 6.30 -5.86 20.95
C ILE A 263 7.08 -4.92 20.01
N SER A 264 7.24 -3.65 20.38
CA SER A 264 7.99 -2.69 19.57
C SER A 264 9.44 -3.13 19.33
N TYR A 265 10.06 -3.79 20.30
CA TYR A 265 11.40 -4.35 20.17
C TYR A 265 11.42 -5.58 19.24
N GLN A 266 10.47 -6.50 19.38
CA GLN A 266 10.32 -7.66 18.49
C GLN A 266 10.15 -7.23 17.03
N PHE A 267 9.27 -6.26 16.76
CA PHE A 267 9.15 -5.65 15.43
C PHE A 267 10.46 -5.03 14.95
N SER A 268 11.27 -4.43 15.83
CA SER A 268 12.57 -3.86 15.43
C SER A 268 13.56 -4.94 14.99
N MET A 269 13.63 -6.04 15.71
CA MET A 269 14.53 -7.15 15.39
C MET A 269 14.11 -7.88 14.11
N GLU A 270 12.83 -8.27 14.00
CA GLU A 270 12.34 -8.97 12.82
C GLU A 270 12.34 -8.07 11.58
N ASN A 271 12.04 -6.78 11.71
CA ASN A 271 12.18 -5.82 10.61
C ASN A 271 13.65 -5.74 10.14
N ARG A 272 14.62 -5.64 11.06
CA ARG A 272 16.05 -5.68 10.68
C ARG A 272 16.41 -6.99 9.99
N ARG A 273 15.95 -8.13 10.49
CA ARG A 273 16.19 -9.44 9.88
C ARG A 273 15.65 -9.49 8.44
N VAL A 274 14.39 -9.12 8.25
CA VAL A 274 13.73 -9.11 6.93
C VAL A 274 14.49 -8.19 5.95
N TYR A 275 14.73 -6.93 6.30
CA TYR A 275 15.24 -5.96 5.31
C TYR A 275 16.77 -5.94 5.18
N LEU A 276 17.53 -6.31 6.22
CA LEU A 276 19.01 -6.27 6.18
C LEU A 276 19.65 -7.64 5.93
N GLN A 277 18.92 -8.75 6.10
CA GLN A 277 19.42 -10.09 5.84
C GLN A 277 18.71 -10.74 4.66
N GLU A 278 17.37 -10.80 4.68
CA GLU A 278 16.63 -11.50 3.63
C GLU A 278 16.54 -10.69 2.33
N LEU A 279 16.12 -9.43 2.41
CA LEU A 279 15.89 -8.57 1.23
C LEU A 279 17.10 -7.73 0.82
N ARG A 280 18.23 -7.86 1.52
CA ARG A 280 19.42 -7.05 1.22
C ARG A 280 19.88 -7.29 -0.21
N ASP A 281 19.98 -6.20 -0.97
CA ASP A 281 20.43 -6.19 -2.36
C ASP A 281 19.66 -7.16 -3.27
N ILE A 282 18.39 -7.47 -2.92
CA ILE A 282 17.56 -8.48 -3.62
C ILE A 282 17.33 -8.19 -5.10
N GLN A 283 17.45 -6.93 -5.50
CA GLN A 283 17.26 -6.48 -6.88
C GLN A 283 18.54 -6.56 -7.72
N ARG A 284 19.68 -6.99 -7.18
CA ARG A 284 20.88 -7.20 -8.00
C ARG A 284 20.69 -8.44 -8.88
N LYS A 285 21.10 -8.36 -10.16
CA LYS A 285 20.97 -9.40 -11.21
C LYS A 285 21.37 -10.84 -10.81
N LYS A 286 22.19 -11.04 -9.78
CA LYS A 286 22.61 -12.36 -9.27
C LYS A 286 21.69 -12.96 -8.19
N ALA A 287 20.73 -12.19 -7.67
CA ALA A 287 19.84 -12.58 -6.56
C ALA A 287 18.50 -13.20 -7.02
N TYR A 288 18.27 -13.34 -8.33
CA TYR A 288 17.05 -13.99 -8.87
C TYR A 288 16.93 -15.46 -8.46
N LEU A 289 18.04 -16.16 -8.24
CA LEU A 289 18.08 -17.48 -7.63
C LEU A 289 17.60 -17.39 -6.18
N GLY A 290 16.35 -17.80 -5.94
CA GLY A 290 15.72 -17.74 -4.62
C GLY A 290 14.94 -16.45 -4.33
N PHE A 291 14.69 -15.59 -5.33
CA PHE A 291 13.89 -14.37 -5.15
C PHE A 291 12.53 -14.68 -4.53
N ARG A 292 11.82 -15.67 -5.08
CA ARG A 292 10.54 -16.15 -4.53
C ARG A 292 10.67 -16.64 -3.10
N GLY A 293 11.65 -17.52 -2.80
CA GLY A 293 11.85 -18.06 -1.47
C GLY A 293 12.14 -16.97 -0.43
N LYS A 294 12.88 -15.91 -0.82
CA LYS A 294 13.09 -14.74 0.04
C LYS A 294 11.80 -13.97 0.31
N ILE A 295 10.99 -13.70 -0.72
CA ILE A 295 9.68 -13.03 -0.57
C ILE A 295 8.75 -13.85 0.34
N GLU A 296 8.66 -15.16 0.12
CA GLU A 296 7.87 -16.09 0.92
C GLU A 296 8.32 -16.10 2.39
N ASN A 297 9.63 -16.21 2.64
CA ASN A 297 10.20 -16.16 3.98
C ASN A 297 9.89 -14.82 4.69
N CYS A 298 10.06 -13.70 4.00
CA CYS A 298 9.77 -12.37 4.56
C CYS A 298 8.30 -12.21 4.91
N HIS A 299 7.42 -12.65 4.01
CA HIS A 299 5.98 -12.67 4.26
C HIS A 299 5.64 -13.54 5.47
N GLY A 300 6.19 -14.75 5.56
CA GLY A 300 5.98 -15.66 6.70
C GLY A 300 6.42 -15.07 8.03
N ILE A 301 7.62 -14.47 8.09
CA ILE A 301 8.14 -13.81 9.30
C ILE A 301 7.21 -12.69 9.75
N LEU A 302 6.88 -11.75 8.85
CA LEU A 302 6.06 -10.58 9.20
C LEU A 302 4.62 -10.97 9.55
N LYS A 303 4.05 -11.94 8.85
CA LYS A 303 2.70 -12.44 9.11
C LYS A 303 2.62 -13.07 10.49
N ASN A 304 3.50 -14.03 10.79
CA ASN A 304 3.52 -14.71 12.08
C ASN A 304 3.73 -13.73 13.23
N LEU A 305 4.69 -12.80 13.09
CA LEU A 305 4.93 -11.76 14.09
C LEU A 305 3.68 -10.91 14.34
N THR A 306 2.99 -10.49 13.27
CA THR A 306 1.81 -9.64 13.37
C THR A 306 0.64 -10.40 14.02
N GLU A 307 0.37 -11.63 13.60
CA GLU A 307 -0.69 -12.47 14.16
C GLU A 307 -0.42 -12.78 15.64
N GLN A 308 0.80 -13.20 15.98
CA GLN A 308 1.20 -13.44 17.37
C GLN A 308 1.06 -12.18 18.24
N THR A 309 1.41 -11.01 17.71
CA THR A 309 1.24 -9.74 18.44
C THR A 309 -0.24 -9.45 18.71
N VAL A 310 -1.12 -9.68 17.73
CA VAL A 310 -2.57 -9.51 17.92
C VAL A 310 -3.07 -10.45 19.02
N VAL A 311 -2.65 -11.71 19.00
CA VAL A 311 -3.04 -12.71 20.01
C VAL A 311 -2.52 -12.34 21.39
N GLN A 312 -1.23 -12.00 21.53
CA GLN A 312 -0.62 -11.61 22.81
C GLN A 312 -1.33 -10.40 23.44
N LEU A 313 -1.62 -9.37 22.63
CA LEU A 313 -2.35 -8.19 23.11
C LEU A 313 -3.80 -8.53 23.47
N ALA A 314 -4.46 -9.41 22.71
CA ALA A 314 -5.82 -9.84 23.02
C ALA A 314 -5.88 -10.65 24.33
N GLN A 315 -4.92 -11.56 24.53
CA GLN A 315 -4.81 -12.42 25.72
C GLN A 315 -4.54 -11.62 26.99
N HIS A 316 -3.85 -10.48 26.90
CA HIS A 316 -3.67 -9.59 28.04
C HIS A 316 -5.01 -9.09 28.61
N PHE A 317 -6.03 -8.89 27.78
CA PHE A 317 -7.37 -8.46 28.23
C PHE A 317 -8.35 -9.62 28.40
N ARG A 318 -8.16 -10.70 27.65
CA ARG A 318 -9.01 -11.89 27.68
C ARG A 318 -8.15 -13.15 27.57
N PRO A 319 -7.64 -13.67 28.69
CA PRO A 319 -6.68 -14.78 28.69
C PRO A 319 -7.17 -16.06 28.00
N GLU A 320 -8.48 -16.24 27.90
CA GLU A 320 -9.08 -17.45 27.32
C GLU A 320 -9.16 -17.41 25.79
N ILE A 321 -8.83 -16.27 25.14
CA ILE A 321 -8.89 -16.18 23.68
C ILE A 321 -7.73 -16.97 23.04
N SER A 322 -8.08 -17.91 22.17
CA SER A 322 -7.08 -18.64 21.37
C SER A 322 -6.74 -17.90 20.06
N GLY A 323 -5.56 -18.18 19.50
CA GLY A 323 -5.20 -17.64 18.19
C GLY A 323 -6.09 -18.19 17.07
N GLU A 324 -6.53 -19.45 17.16
CA GLU A 324 -7.47 -20.09 16.23
C GLU A 324 -8.83 -19.38 16.19
N GLU A 325 -9.24 -18.78 17.31
CA GLU A 325 -10.46 -17.98 17.38
C GLU A 325 -10.37 -16.65 16.63
N ILE A 326 -9.15 -16.19 16.35
CA ILE A 326 -8.86 -14.91 15.70
C ILE A 326 -8.48 -15.12 14.23
N PHE A 327 -7.63 -16.13 13.94
CA PHE A 327 -7.11 -16.46 12.63
C PHE A 327 -7.30 -17.96 12.34
N SER A 328 -7.92 -18.28 11.20
CA SER A 328 -8.25 -19.65 10.80
C SER A 328 -7.05 -20.56 10.52
N SER A 329 -5.84 -20.01 10.43
CA SER A 329 -4.60 -20.73 10.12
C SER A 329 -3.50 -20.46 11.14
N PHE A 330 -3.89 -20.06 12.35
CA PHE A 330 -2.94 -19.83 13.43
C PHE A 330 -2.31 -21.16 13.86
N VAL A 331 -0.99 -21.16 14.09
CA VAL A 331 -0.25 -22.31 14.62
C VAL A 331 0.45 -21.82 15.89
N ASP A 332 0.14 -22.45 17.01
CA ASP A 332 0.65 -22.11 18.35
C ASP A 332 2.18 -22.27 18.48
#